data_AF-A0A960HA26-F1
#
_entry.id   AF-A0A960HA26-F1
#
_cell.length_a   1.000
_cell.length_b   1.000
_cell.length_c   1.000
_cell.angle_alpha   90.00
_cell.angle_beta   90.00
_cell.angle_gamma   90.00
#
_symmetry.space_group_name_H-M   'P 1'
#
loop_
_entity.id
_entity.type
_entity.pdbx_description
1 polymer ?
#
loop_
_entity_poly.entity_id
_entity_poly.type
_entity_poly.pdbx_seq_one_letter_code
_entity_poly.pdbx_strand_id
1 'polypeptide(L)' 'VAVSRWTVRLADSGWGDTTLTLPAGSWTDALTGAEHSGRVPAAELFAEQPVALLTRADA' A
#
# COMPACT_ATOMS: atom_id res chain seq x y z
N VAL A 1 4.27 7.86 -2.20
CA VAL A 1 5.22 6.76 -1.90
C VAL A 1 4.93 6.23 -0.51
N ALA A 2 4.82 4.92 -0.35
CA ALA A 2 4.74 4.24 0.93
C ALA A 2 5.78 3.11 1.00
N VAL A 3 6.43 2.93 2.15
CA VAL A 3 7.50 1.93 2.36
C VAL A 3 7.35 1.22 3.70
N SER A 4 7.65 -0.07 3.73
CA SER A 4 7.75 -0.84 4.96
C SER A 4 9.08 -0.57 5.68
N ARG A 5 9.09 -0.71 7.00
CA ARG A 5 10.29 -0.65 7.86
C ARG A 5 10.25 -1.81 8.84
N TRP A 6 11.42 -2.24 9.32
CA TRP A 6 11.55 -3.40 10.21
C TRP A 6 11.05 -4.71 9.57
N THR A 7 11.31 -4.88 8.27
CA THR A 7 10.74 -5.95 7.43
C THR A 7 10.95 -7.36 7.98
N VAL A 8 12.07 -7.63 8.65
CA VAL A 8 12.33 -8.92 9.32
C VAL A 8 11.28 -9.18 10.41
N ARG A 9 11.09 -8.25 11.36
CA ARG A 9 10.08 -8.41 12.42
C ARG A 9 8.65 -8.36 11.89
N LEU A 10 8.43 -7.55 10.86
CA LEU A 10 7.13 -7.40 10.23
C LEU A 10 6.69 -8.68 9.51
N ALA A 11 7.63 -9.45 8.95
CA ALA A 11 7.33 -10.75 8.38
C ALA A 11 6.79 -11.74 9.43
N ASP A 12 7.27 -11.66 10.68
CA ASP A 12 6.81 -12.50 11.78
C ASP A 12 5.46 -12.04 12.34
N SER A 13 5.27 -10.72 12.53
CA SER A 13 4.05 -10.18 13.14
C SER A 13 2.90 -9.97 12.15
N GLY A 14 3.22 -9.83 10.87
CA GLY A 14 2.29 -9.35 9.85
C GLY A 14 1.83 -7.91 10.10
N TRP A 15 0.89 -7.46 9.27
CA TRP A 15 0.32 -6.10 9.34
C TRP A 15 -0.87 -5.97 10.31
N GLY A 16 -1.50 -7.08 10.71
CA GLY A 16 -2.76 -7.06 11.47
C GLY A 16 -3.83 -6.20 10.78
N ASP A 17 -4.55 -5.39 11.56
CA ASP A 17 -5.58 -4.47 11.07
C ASP A 17 -5.03 -3.11 10.60
N THR A 18 -3.72 -3.02 10.31
CA THR A 18 -3.11 -1.75 9.89
C THR A 18 -3.66 -1.33 8.53
N THR A 19 -4.23 -0.13 8.46
CA THR A 19 -4.77 0.46 7.23
C THR A 19 -4.19 1.84 6.95
N LEU A 20 -4.06 2.18 5.67
CA LEU A 20 -3.76 3.52 5.20
C LEU A 20 -5.03 4.16 4.64
N THR A 21 -5.29 5.41 5.03
CA THR A 21 -6.38 6.20 4.41
C THR A 21 -5.78 7.05 3.30
N LEU A 22 -6.16 6.76 2.06
CA LEU A 22 -5.78 7.54 0.90
C LEU A 22 -6.68 8.77 0.76
N PRO A 23 -6.17 9.90 0.23
CA PRO A 23 -7.02 11.00 -0.19
C PRO A 23 -8.06 10.53 -1.22
N ALA A 24 -9.20 11.24 -1.28
CA ALA A 24 -10.27 10.92 -2.21
C ALA A 24 -9.77 10.83 -3.67
N GLY A 25 -10.29 9.87 -4.40
CA GLY A 25 -9.86 9.52 -5.77
C GLY A 25 -9.35 8.08 -5.87
N SER A 26 -8.97 7.69 -7.08
CA SER A 26 -8.29 6.43 -7.37
C SER A 26 -6.79 6.65 -7.49
N TRP A 27 -6.04 5.68 -6.97
CA TRP A 27 -4.59 5.68 -6.97
C TRP A 27 -4.10 4.38 -7.60
N THR A 28 -3.20 4.49 -8.56
CA THR A 28 -2.54 3.34 -9.18
C THR A 28 -1.17 3.17 -8.56
N ASP A 29 -0.81 1.97 -8.13
CA ASP A 29 0.57 1.63 -7.84
C ASP A 29 1.33 1.46 -9.15
N ALA A 30 2.20 2.41 -9.48
CA ALA A 30 2.96 2.42 -10.73
C ALA A 30 3.93 1.23 -10.88
N LEU A 31 4.21 0.48 -9.80
CA LEU A 31 5.09 -0.69 -9.83
C LEU A 31 4.37 -1.98 -10.23
N THR A 32 3.07 -2.08 -9.93
CA THR A 32 2.28 -3.31 -10.07
C THR A 32 1.06 -3.14 -10.96
N GLY A 33 0.60 -1.91 -11.16
CA GLY A 33 -0.65 -1.58 -11.84
C GLY A 33 -1.89 -1.73 -10.97
N ALA A 34 -1.75 -2.10 -9.69
CA ALA A 34 -2.88 -2.26 -8.78
C ALA A 34 -3.58 -0.91 -8.52
N GLU A 35 -4.91 -0.92 -8.46
CA GLU A 35 -5.70 0.27 -8.11
C GLU A 35 -6.18 0.20 -6.66
N HIS A 36 -6.07 1.33 -5.96
CA HIS A 36 -6.48 1.47 -4.58
C HIS A 36 -7.29 2.75 -4.36
N SER A 37 -8.21 2.73 -3.41
CA SER A 37 -9.01 3.91 -3.02
C SER A 37 -9.46 3.83 -1.56
N GLY A 38 -9.75 4.98 -0.96
CA GLY A 38 -10.30 5.03 0.41
C GLY A 38 -9.36 4.46 1.47
N ARG A 39 -9.85 3.52 2.28
CA ARG A 39 -9.07 2.86 3.34
C ARG A 39 -8.53 1.52 2.82
N VAL A 40 -7.21 1.41 2.74
CA VAL A 40 -6.51 0.26 2.15
C VAL A 40 -5.77 -0.50 3.25
N PRO A 41 -5.98 -1.82 3.40
CA PRO A 41 -5.16 -2.64 4.28
C PRO A 41 -3.68 -2.60 3.87
N ALA A 42 -2.77 -2.45 4.83
CA ALA A 42 -1.34 -2.47 4.53
C ALA A 42 -0.89 -3.84 3.99
N ALA A 43 -1.55 -4.93 4.41
CA ALA A 43 -1.34 -6.26 3.86
C ALA A 43 -1.68 -6.35 2.37
N GLU A 44 -2.69 -5.62 1.89
CA GLU A 44 -3.06 -5.56 0.48
C GLU A 44 -2.08 -4.66 -0.28
N LEU A 45 -1.80 -3.45 0.24
CA LEU A 45 -0.92 -2.48 -0.42
C LEU A 45 0.50 -3.01 -0.65
N PHE A 46 1.00 -3.86 0.27
CA PHE A 46 2.35 -4.42 0.21
C PHE A 46 2.36 -5.93 -0.10
N ALA A 47 1.28 -6.46 -0.70
CA ALA A 47 1.15 -7.89 -0.99
C ALA A 47 2.24 -8.40 -1.94
N GLU A 48 2.56 -7.62 -2.98
CA GLU A 48 3.53 -8.00 -4.01
C GLU A 48 4.95 -7.52 -3.66
N GLN A 49 5.08 -6.32 -3.09
CA GLN A 49 6.38 -5.70 -2.79
C GLN A 49 6.36 -4.91 -1.47
N PRO A 50 7.50 -4.79 -0.77
CA PRO A 50 7.60 -4.03 0.49
C PRO A 50 7.52 -2.49 0.33
N VAL A 51 7.14 -2.02 -0.85
CA VAL A 51 7.06 -0.61 -1.29
C VAL A 51 5.90 -0.45 -2.27
N ALA A 52 5.24 0.72 -2.25
CA ALA A 52 4.22 1.11 -3.22
C ALA A 52 4.46 2.55 -3.72
N LEU A 53 4.33 2.74 -5.04
CA LEU A 53 4.41 4.05 -5.70
C LEU A 53 3.03 4.47 -6.22
N LEU A 54 2.24 5.05 -5.33
CA LEU A 54 0.89 5.51 -5.66
C LEU A 54 0.93 6.82 -6.46
N THR A 55 0.40 6.77 -7.67
CA THR A 55 0.11 7.92 -8.53
C THR A 55 -1.40 8.10 -8.67
N ARG A 56 -1.85 9.35 -8.77
CA ARG A 56 -3.28 9.64 -8.96
C ARG A 56 -3.70 9.20 -10.37
N ALA A 57 -4.79 8.45 -10.50
CA ALA A 57 -5.19 7.86 -11.79
C ALA A 57 -5.97 8.83 -12.70
N ASP A 58 -6.45 9.95 -12.17
CA ASP A 58 -7.17 11.02 -12.88
C ASP A 58 -6.28 12.24 -13.24
N ALA A 59 -4.95 12.08 -13.16
CA ALA A 59 -3.96 13.12 -13.46
C ALA A 59 -3.59 13.17 -14.95
#